data_AF-A0A935PHF9-F1
#
_entry.id   AF-A0A935PHF9-F1
#
_cell.length_a   1.000
_cell.length_b   1.000
_cell.length_c   1.000
_cell.angle_alpha   90.00
_cell.angle_beta   90.00
_cell.angle_gamma   90.00
#
_symmetry.space_group_name_H-M   'P 1'
#
loop_
_entity.id
_entity.type
_entity.pdbx_description
1 polymer ?
#
loop_
_entity_poly.entity_id
_entity_poly.type
_entity_poly.pdbx_seq_one_letter_code
_entity_poly.pdbx_strand_id
1 'polypeptide(L)'
;MSASRFQILVLCTGNSARSQIAEALFATRGAGRVIAASAGSHPAPRVNPYAVETLAAHGIEWYDRVPKRLDEVEGVAYDLVITVCDNAAEACPYFPGAAAQVHWGLPDPADETERGAALRAFEQTYQALDARITRLLALPIEAMGAEELTRAATRIHRE
;
A
#
# COMPACT_ATOMS: atom_id res chain seq x y z
N MET A 1 16.65 5.19 -24.10
CA MET A 1 15.64 5.74 -23.18
C MET A 1 15.19 4.60 -22.28
N SER A 2 15.64 4.59 -21.02
CA SER A 2 15.11 3.61 -20.06
C SER A 2 13.63 3.94 -19.89
N ALA A 3 12.73 2.98 -20.12
CA ALA A 3 11.35 3.16 -19.71
C ALA A 3 11.36 3.50 -18.20
N SER A 4 10.76 4.63 -17.83
CA SER A 4 10.58 4.97 -16.42
C SER A 4 9.70 3.88 -15.80
N ARG A 5 10.18 3.27 -14.71
CA ARG A 5 9.40 2.26 -13.98
C ARG A 5 8.16 2.92 -13.39
N PHE A 6 7.06 2.17 -13.33
CA PHE A 6 5.78 2.66 -12.85
C PHE A 6 5.84 2.96 -11.35
N GLN A 7 5.52 4.19 -10.95
CA GLN A 7 5.66 4.68 -9.58
C GLN A 7 4.35 4.57 -8.82
N ILE A 8 4.36 3.82 -7.70
CA ILE A 8 3.20 3.65 -6.81
C ILE A 8 3.51 4.19 -5.43
N LEU A 9 2.58 4.98 -4.88
CA LEU A 9 2.61 5.42 -3.49
C LEU A 9 1.41 4.87 -2.72
N VAL A 10 1.65 4.24 -1.58
CA VAL A 10 0.61 3.75 -0.67
C VAL A 10 0.57 4.58 0.60
N LEU A 11 -0.59 5.13 0.93
CA LEU A 11 -0.79 6.03 2.05
C LEU A 11 -1.73 5.44 3.10
N CYS A 12 -1.36 5.60 4.36
CA CYS A 12 -2.27 5.43 5.48
C CYS A 12 -1.99 6.48 6.56
N THR A 13 -2.54 6.33 7.76
CA THR A 13 -2.25 7.23 8.88
C THR A 13 -0.85 7.01 9.44
N GLY A 14 -0.58 5.80 9.94
CA GLY A 14 0.62 5.50 10.74
C GLY A 14 1.84 5.03 9.97
N ASN A 15 1.71 4.71 8.68
CA ASN A 15 2.74 4.00 7.89
C ASN A 15 3.43 2.83 8.61
N SER A 16 2.64 2.05 9.36
CA SER A 16 3.15 1.00 10.25
C SER A 16 2.67 -0.40 9.89
N ALA A 17 1.47 -0.55 9.32
CA ALA A 17 0.85 -1.84 9.04
C ALA A 17 0.44 -1.96 7.56
N ARG A 18 -0.81 -1.57 7.22
CA ARG A 18 -1.42 -1.73 5.88
C ARG A 18 -0.54 -1.23 4.74
N SER A 19 -0.03 0.01 4.82
CA SER A 19 0.78 0.58 3.75
C SER A 19 2.19 -0.02 3.65
N GLN A 20 2.75 -0.53 4.75
CA GLN A 20 4.02 -1.27 4.75
C GLN A 20 3.86 -2.63 4.07
N ILE A 21 2.78 -3.36 4.39
CA ILE A 21 2.42 -4.62 3.73
C ILE A 21 2.22 -4.39 2.23
N ALA A 22 1.48 -3.34 1.86
CA ALA A 22 1.25 -3.01 0.45
C ALA A 22 2.55 -2.64 -0.29
N GLU A 23 3.44 -1.83 0.30
CA GLU A 23 4.74 -1.48 -0.30
C GLU A 23 5.56 -2.75 -0.58
N ALA A 24 5.63 -3.65 0.40
CA ALA A 24 6.35 -4.92 0.29
C ALA A 24 5.78 -5.80 -0.84
N LEU A 25 4.45 -5.90 -0.91
CA LEU A 25 3.75 -6.68 -1.94
C LEU A 25 3.95 -6.08 -3.34
N PHE A 26 3.80 -4.77 -3.52
CA PHE A 26 4.07 -4.15 -4.82
C PHE A 26 5.52 -4.32 -5.25
N ALA A 27 6.49 -4.14 -4.35
CA ALA A 27 7.90 -4.33 -4.65
C ALA A 27 8.20 -5.78 -5.07
N THR A 28 7.62 -6.75 -4.37
CA THR A 28 7.84 -8.19 -4.62
C THR A 28 7.13 -8.65 -5.89
N ARG A 29 5.82 -8.41 -5.99
CA ARG A 29 4.96 -8.86 -7.10
C ARG A 29 5.21 -8.06 -8.39
N GLY A 30 5.64 -6.81 -8.27
CA GLY A 30 5.98 -5.95 -9.40
C GLY A 30 7.23 -6.40 -10.15
N ALA A 31 8.09 -7.23 -9.56
CA ALA A 31 9.26 -7.86 -10.20
C ALA A 31 10.12 -6.87 -11.02
N GLY A 32 10.30 -5.65 -10.50
CA GLY A 32 11.08 -4.59 -11.15
C GLY A 32 10.33 -3.73 -12.19
N ARG A 33 9.06 -4.05 -12.51
CA ARG A 33 8.17 -3.19 -13.33
C ARG A 33 7.70 -1.95 -12.57
N VAL A 34 7.51 -2.12 -11.26
CA VAL A 34 6.98 -1.10 -10.36
C VAL A 34 8.06 -0.69 -9.35
N ILE A 35 8.12 0.60 -9.03
CA ILE A 35 8.76 1.12 -7.83
C ILE A 35 7.65 1.54 -6.88
N ALA A 36 7.64 0.96 -5.67
CA ALA A 36 6.64 1.24 -4.65
C ALA A 36 7.27 2.01 -3.49
N ALA A 37 6.50 2.95 -2.97
CA ALA A 37 6.78 3.64 -1.72
C ALA A 37 5.51 3.69 -0.86
N SER A 38 5.67 3.91 0.43
CA SER A 38 4.59 4.23 1.35
C SER A 38 4.94 5.35 2.30
N ALA A 39 3.91 6.03 2.81
CA ALA A 39 4.04 7.11 3.79
C ALA A 39 2.78 7.25 4.64
N GLY A 40 2.89 8.05 5.70
CA GLY A 40 1.86 8.27 6.71
C GLY A 40 1.65 9.74 7.01
N SER A 41 0.40 10.14 7.27
CA SER A 41 0.10 11.50 7.75
C SER A 41 0.58 11.73 9.18
N HIS A 42 0.53 10.69 10.01
CA HIS A 42 1.01 10.68 11.40
C HIS A 42 1.82 9.41 11.65
N PRO A 43 3.07 9.31 11.13
CA PRO A 43 3.83 8.07 11.18
C PRO A 43 4.05 7.58 12.61
N ALA A 44 3.89 6.27 12.79
CA ALA A 44 4.14 5.61 14.05
C ALA A 44 5.64 5.63 14.39
N PRO A 45 6.04 5.38 15.65
CA PRO A 45 7.45 5.31 16.03
C PRO A 45 8.23 4.17 15.36
N ARG A 46 7.53 3.13 14.88
CA ARG A 46 8.11 1.97 14.20
C ARG A 46 7.08 1.26 13.33
N VAL A 47 7.56 0.45 12.39
CA VAL A 47 6.72 -0.53 11.68
C VAL A 47 6.14 -1.53 12.68
N ASN A 48 4.88 -1.91 12.49
CA ASN A 48 4.20 -2.84 13.38
C ASN A 48 4.88 -4.23 13.27
N PRO A 49 5.32 -4.84 14.39
CA PRO A 49 5.98 -6.14 14.36
C PRO A 49 5.16 -7.24 13.70
N TYR A 50 3.82 -7.22 13.83
CA TYR A 50 2.95 -8.20 13.19
C TYR A 50 2.88 -8.05 11.67
N ALA A 51 3.11 -6.85 11.14
CA ALA A 51 3.25 -6.67 9.70
C ALA A 51 4.51 -7.38 9.19
N VAL A 52 5.63 -7.21 9.90
CA VAL A 52 6.91 -7.87 9.57
C VAL A 52 6.80 -9.38 9.74
N GLU A 53 6.18 -9.87 10.83
CA GLU A 53 5.96 -11.30 11.07
C GLU A 53 5.10 -11.93 9.96
N THR A 54 4.03 -11.23 9.53
CA THR A 54 3.16 -11.70 8.45
C THR A 54 3.89 -11.74 7.11
N LEU A 55 4.62 -10.68 6.74
CA LEU A 55 5.41 -10.65 5.51
C LEU A 55 6.46 -11.77 5.49
N ALA A 56 7.17 -11.98 6.61
CA ALA A 56 8.16 -13.04 6.73
C ALA A 56 7.54 -14.44 6.59
N ALA A 57 6.34 -14.67 7.13
CA ALA A 57 5.60 -15.93 6.97
C ALA A 57 5.26 -16.25 5.50
N HIS A 58 5.14 -15.22 4.66
CA HIS A 58 4.96 -15.34 3.21
C HIS A 58 6.27 -15.24 2.41
N GLY A 59 7.42 -15.30 3.08
CA GLY A 59 8.74 -15.28 2.44
C GLY A 59 9.19 -13.91 1.93
N ILE A 60 8.58 -12.82 2.43
CA ILE A 60 8.95 -11.44 2.09
C ILE A 60 9.77 -10.85 3.23
N GLU A 61 11.05 -10.59 2.98
CA GLU A 61 11.93 -9.92 3.94
C GLU A 61 11.60 -8.42 4.00
N TRP A 62 11.18 -7.94 5.16
CA TRP A 62 10.75 -6.55 5.37
C TRP A 62 11.32 -5.94 6.66
N TYR A 63 12.62 -6.13 6.85
CA TYR A 63 13.39 -5.64 8.00
C TYR A 63 13.92 -4.21 7.76
N ASP A 64 14.30 -3.53 8.84
CA ASP A 64 14.92 -2.19 8.85
C ASP A 64 14.13 -1.08 8.12
N ARG A 65 12.81 -1.28 7.96
CA ARG A 65 11.89 -0.27 7.45
C ARG A 65 11.44 0.64 8.57
N VAL A 66 11.33 1.93 8.25
CA VAL A 66 10.83 2.97 9.16
C VAL A 66 9.58 3.62 8.59
N PRO A 67 8.61 3.99 9.43
CA PRO A 67 7.49 4.81 8.99
C PRO A 67 7.98 6.17 8.46
N LYS A 68 7.54 6.52 7.26
CA LYS A 68 7.88 7.76 6.54
C LYS A 68 6.72 8.75 6.62
N ARG A 69 7.04 10.04 6.73
CA ARG A 69 6.10 11.16 6.58
C ARG A 69 5.82 11.45 5.11
N LEU A 70 4.75 12.21 4.85
CA LEU A 70 4.35 12.59 3.49
C LEU A 70 5.40 13.45 2.78
N ASP A 71 6.06 14.37 3.49
CA ASP A 71 7.09 15.26 2.96
C ASP A 71 8.35 14.50 2.50
N GLU A 72 8.61 13.32 3.06
CA GLU A 72 9.74 12.48 2.66
C GLU A 72 9.53 11.78 1.32
N VAL A 73 8.28 11.71 0.85
CA VAL A 73 7.91 11.12 -0.45
C VAL A 73 7.46 12.18 -1.46
N GLU A 74 7.55 13.46 -1.12
CA GLU A 74 7.32 14.56 -2.05
C GLU A 74 8.42 14.64 -3.12
N GLY A 75 8.09 15.24 -4.27
CA GLY A 75 9.02 15.42 -5.38
C GLY A 75 9.17 14.21 -6.31
N VAL A 76 8.53 13.08 -6.00
CA VAL A 76 8.39 11.94 -6.92
C VAL A 76 7.07 12.07 -7.68
N ALA A 77 7.13 11.92 -9.01
CA ALA A 77 5.94 11.81 -9.84
C ALA A 77 5.37 10.39 -9.72
N TYR A 78 4.26 10.24 -9.01
CA TYR A 78 3.57 8.96 -8.85
C TYR A 78 2.49 8.78 -9.92
N ASP A 79 2.54 7.63 -10.58
CA ASP A 79 1.54 7.23 -11.57
C ASP A 79 0.24 6.79 -10.87
N LEU A 80 0.35 6.19 -9.68
CA LEU A 80 -0.79 5.77 -8.88
C LEU A 80 -0.56 6.01 -7.39
N VAL A 81 -1.49 6.72 -6.75
CA VAL A 81 -1.58 6.83 -5.28
C VAL A 81 -2.74 5.97 -4.77
N ILE A 82 -2.47 5.16 -3.75
CA ILE A 82 -3.45 4.28 -3.11
C ILE A 82 -3.57 4.65 -1.64
N THR A 83 -4.76 5.01 -1.19
CA THR A 83 -5.04 5.18 0.24
C THR A 83 -5.66 3.89 0.80
N VAL A 84 -5.20 3.42 1.96
CA VAL A 84 -5.63 2.13 2.55
C VAL A 84 -6.24 2.26 3.96
N CYS A 85 -6.38 3.49 4.45
CA CYS A 85 -7.05 3.81 5.71
C CYS A 85 -8.53 3.38 5.67
N ASP A 86 -9.15 3.15 6.83
CA ASP A 86 -10.61 2.99 6.87
C ASP A 86 -11.25 4.38 6.82
N ASN A 87 -12.02 4.63 5.76
CA ASN A 87 -12.65 5.93 5.48
C ASN A 87 -13.63 6.38 6.59
N ALA A 88 -14.07 5.47 7.46
CA ALA A 88 -15.00 5.78 8.55
C ALA A 88 -14.32 6.28 9.84
N ALA A 89 -13.04 5.93 10.07
CA ALA A 89 -12.33 6.23 11.30
C ALA A 89 -11.15 7.19 11.12
N GLU A 90 -10.59 7.29 9.90
CA GLU A 90 -9.33 7.99 9.65
C GLU A 90 -9.47 9.02 8.52
N ALA A 91 -8.98 10.24 8.75
CA ALA A 91 -8.84 11.23 7.68
C ALA A 91 -7.69 10.80 6.75
N CYS A 92 -8.02 10.16 5.62
CA CYS A 92 -7.04 9.77 4.64
C CYS A 92 -6.30 11.00 4.06
N PRO A 93 -4.97 10.97 3.96
CA PRO A 93 -4.22 12.10 3.42
C PRO A 93 -4.49 12.26 1.92
N TYR A 94 -4.77 13.50 1.52
CA TYR A 94 -4.72 13.90 0.11
C TYR A 94 -3.25 14.08 -0.29
N PHE A 95 -2.87 13.54 -1.46
CA PHE A 95 -1.53 13.69 -2.01
C PHE A 95 -1.61 14.44 -3.34
N PRO A 96 -1.14 15.69 -3.43
CA PRO A 96 -1.23 16.47 -4.65
C PRO A 96 -0.29 15.91 -5.73
N GLY A 97 -0.70 16.02 -7.00
CA GLY A 97 0.17 15.72 -8.15
C GLY A 97 0.24 14.25 -8.59
N ALA A 98 -0.57 13.37 -8.01
CA ALA A 98 -0.75 12.01 -8.51
C ALA A 98 -1.46 12.00 -9.87
N ALA A 99 -1.01 11.17 -10.82
CA ALA A 99 -1.74 11.00 -12.08
C ALA A 99 -3.08 10.30 -11.85
N ALA A 100 -3.09 9.18 -11.13
CA ALA A 100 -4.27 8.46 -10.69
C ALA A 100 -4.30 8.31 -9.16
N GLN A 101 -5.51 8.29 -8.58
CA GLN A 101 -5.68 8.09 -7.14
C GLN A 101 -6.88 7.19 -6.83
N VAL A 102 -6.72 6.25 -5.91
CA VAL A 102 -7.75 5.31 -5.50
C VAL A 102 -7.75 5.09 -3.98
N HIS A 103 -8.89 4.65 -3.47
CA HIS A 103 -9.06 4.24 -2.09
C HIS A 103 -9.38 2.75 -1.99
N TRP A 104 -8.53 2.01 -1.28
CA TRP A 104 -8.63 0.58 -1.00
C TRP A 104 -8.77 0.36 0.50
N GLY A 105 -9.85 0.90 1.07
CA GLY A 105 -10.09 0.86 2.51
C GLY A 105 -10.04 -0.56 3.08
N LEU A 106 -9.38 -0.68 4.23
CA LEU A 106 -9.23 -1.92 4.99
C LEU A 106 -9.30 -1.59 6.50
N PRO A 107 -9.96 -2.43 7.31
CA PRO A 107 -9.89 -2.33 8.77
C PRO A 107 -8.43 -2.27 9.23
N ASP A 108 -8.13 -1.50 10.28
CA ASP A 108 -6.76 -1.49 10.82
C ASP A 108 -6.52 -2.79 11.60
N PRO A 109 -5.61 -3.68 11.16
CA PRO A 109 -5.30 -4.88 11.92
C PRO A 109 -4.61 -4.57 13.26
N ALA A 110 -4.12 -3.35 13.46
CA ALA A 110 -3.54 -2.90 14.72
C ALA A 110 -4.57 -2.56 15.82
N ASP A 111 -5.87 -2.52 15.50
CA ASP A 111 -6.94 -2.33 16.49
C ASP A 111 -7.13 -3.57 17.38
N GLU A 112 -6.66 -4.73 16.92
CA GLU A 112 -6.70 -5.97 17.67
C GLU A 112 -5.57 -6.05 18.70
N THR A 113 -5.95 -6.25 19.97
CA THR A 113 -5.00 -6.27 21.10
C THR A 113 -4.60 -7.69 21.54
N GLU A 114 -5.45 -8.68 21.30
CA GLU A 114 -5.16 -10.09 21.56
C GLU A 114 -4.27 -10.64 20.45
N ARG A 115 -3.14 -11.28 20.78
CA ARG A 115 -2.12 -11.71 19.80
C ARG A 115 -2.71 -12.60 18.70
N GLY A 116 -3.53 -13.58 19.05
CA GLY A 116 -4.16 -14.48 18.10
C GLY A 116 -5.11 -13.74 17.15
N ALA A 117 -5.91 -12.81 17.66
CA ALA A 117 -6.78 -11.95 16.86
C ALA A 117 -5.98 -11.01 15.95
N ALA A 118 -4.93 -10.38 16.46
CA ALA A 118 -4.04 -9.53 15.69
C ALA A 118 -3.42 -10.29 14.52
N LEU A 119 -2.80 -11.45 14.74
CA LEU A 119 -2.21 -12.25 13.66
C LEU A 119 -3.23 -12.63 12.58
N ARG A 120 -4.47 -12.97 12.96
CA ARG A 120 -5.54 -13.22 11.99
C ARG A 120 -5.92 -11.98 11.20
N ALA A 121 -6.02 -10.82 11.85
CA ALA A 121 -6.34 -9.56 11.18
C ALA A 121 -5.22 -9.10 10.23
N PHE A 122 -3.96 -9.29 10.61
CA PHE A 122 -2.80 -9.02 9.76
C PHE A 122 -2.76 -9.97 8.55
N GLU A 123 -3.04 -11.25 8.73
CA GLU A 123 -3.14 -12.22 7.63
C GLU A 123 -4.29 -11.86 6.67
N GLN A 124 -5.47 -11.49 7.19
CA GLN A 124 -6.60 -11.03 6.37
C GLN A 124 -6.24 -9.77 5.57
N THR A 125 -5.54 -8.82 6.20
CA THR A 125 -5.04 -7.61 5.54
C THR A 125 -4.06 -7.96 4.42
N TYR A 126 -3.12 -8.87 4.69
CA TYR A 126 -2.18 -9.36 3.69
C TYR A 126 -2.90 -10.01 2.50
N GLN A 127 -3.80 -10.95 2.74
CA GLN A 127 -4.54 -11.66 1.69
C GLN A 127 -5.37 -10.69 0.83
N ALA A 128 -6.06 -9.74 1.46
CA ALA A 128 -6.84 -8.74 0.75
C ALA A 128 -5.96 -7.85 -0.14
N LEU A 129 -4.81 -7.40 0.37
CA LEU A 129 -3.86 -6.60 -0.41
C LEU A 129 -3.21 -7.43 -1.52
N ASP A 130 -2.73 -8.65 -1.25
CA ASP A 130 -2.08 -9.50 -2.26
C ASP A 130 -3.03 -9.82 -3.42
N ALA A 131 -4.30 -10.13 -3.13
CA ALA A 131 -5.30 -10.36 -4.16
C ALA A 131 -5.55 -9.13 -5.03
N ARG A 132 -5.72 -7.94 -4.42
CA ARG A 132 -5.94 -6.68 -5.14
C ARG A 132 -4.72 -6.28 -5.97
N ILE A 133 -3.53 -6.37 -5.37
CA ILE A 133 -2.25 -6.03 -6.00
C ILE A 133 -1.97 -6.96 -7.17
N THR A 134 -2.14 -8.27 -7.00
CA THR A 134 -1.96 -9.26 -8.07
C THR A 134 -2.89 -8.98 -9.25
N ARG A 135 -4.17 -8.68 -8.98
CA ARG A 135 -5.14 -8.32 -10.03
C ARG A 135 -4.77 -7.02 -10.74
N LEU A 136 -4.28 -6.02 -10.01
CA LEU A 136 -3.84 -4.75 -10.61
C LEU A 136 -2.62 -4.95 -11.50
N LEU A 137 -1.61 -5.69 -11.04
CA LEU A 137 -0.36 -5.94 -11.78
C LEU A 137 -0.52 -6.87 -12.99
N ALA A 138 -1.63 -7.62 -13.05
CA ALA A 138 -2.03 -8.40 -14.22
C ALA A 138 -2.58 -7.52 -15.35
N LEU A 139 -2.94 -6.27 -15.09
CA LEU A 139 -3.33 -5.29 -16.10
C LEU A 139 -2.10 -4.62 -16.72
N PRO A 140 -2.21 -4.09 -17.96
CA PRO A 140 -1.14 -3.32 -18.61
C PRO A 140 -1.07 -1.88 -18.06
N ILE A 141 -0.87 -1.73 -16.74
CA ILE A 141 -0.97 -0.45 -16.01
C ILE A 141 -0.08 0.65 -16.60
N GLU A 142 1.05 0.30 -17.19
CA GLU A 142 2.00 1.23 -17.80
C GLU A 142 1.47 1.88 -19.10
N ALA A 143 0.43 1.31 -19.70
CA ALA A 143 -0.21 1.81 -20.91
C ALA A 143 -1.58 2.47 -20.65
N MET A 144 -2.09 2.41 -19.42
CA MET A 144 -3.41 2.91 -19.06
C MET A 144 -3.38 4.42 -18.81
N GLY A 145 -4.41 5.13 -19.28
CA GLY A 145 -4.62 6.52 -18.88
C GLY A 145 -5.04 6.63 -17.41
N ALA A 146 -4.75 7.77 -16.78
CA ALA A 146 -5.04 8.02 -15.37
C ALA A 146 -6.48 7.68 -14.93
N GLU A 147 -7.49 8.08 -15.72
CA GLU A 147 -8.89 7.77 -15.39
C GLU A 147 -9.21 6.28 -15.52
N GLU A 148 -8.67 5.62 -16.54
CA GLU A 148 -8.89 4.19 -16.77
C GLU A 148 -8.28 3.38 -15.63
N LEU A 149 -7.06 3.73 -15.23
CA LEU A 149 -6.37 3.14 -14.10
C LEU A 149 -7.14 3.34 -12.79
N THR A 150 -7.63 4.56 -12.54
CA THR A 150 -8.46 4.87 -11.37
C THR A 150 -9.72 4.02 -11.34
N ARG A 151 -10.44 3.90 -12.47
CA ARG A 151 -11.65 3.06 -12.58
C ARG A 151 -11.33 1.58 -12.36
N ALA A 152 -10.26 1.07 -12.98
CA ALA A 152 -9.86 -0.32 -12.84
C ALA A 152 -9.47 -0.67 -11.40
N ALA A 153 -8.64 0.15 -10.76
CA ALA A 153 -8.25 -0.02 -9.37
C ALA A 153 -9.44 0.11 -8.41
N THR A 154 -10.39 1.01 -8.68
CA THR A 154 -11.63 1.14 -7.89
C THR A 154 -12.49 -0.11 -7.99
N ARG A 155 -12.61 -0.69 -9.19
CA ARG A 155 -13.35 -1.95 -9.40
C ARG A 155 -12.68 -3.12 -8.66
N ILE A 156 -11.35 -3.22 -8.71
CA ILE A 156 -10.59 -4.26 -7.99
C ILE A 156 -10.86 -4.23 -6.49
N HIS A 157 -11.10 -3.05 -5.90
CA HIS A 157 -11.43 -2.93 -4.48
C HIS A 157 -12.80 -3.55 -4.11
N ARG A 158 -13.77 -3.49 -5.02
CA ARG A 158 -15.18 -3.85 -4.78
C ARG A 158 -15.50 -5.33 -5.02
N GLU A 159 -14.61 -6.03 -5.72
CA GLU A 159 -14.70 -7.45 -6.08
C GLU A 159 -13.84 -8.29 -5.15
#